data_AF-A0A811N046-F1
#
_entry.id   AF-A0A811N046-F1
#
_cell.length_a   1.000
_cell.length_b   1.000
_cell.length_c   1.000
_cell.angle_alpha   90.00
_cell.angle_beta   90.00
_cell.angle_gamma   90.00
#
_symmetry.space_group_name_H-M   'P 1'
#
loop_
_entity.id
_entity.type
_entity.pdbx_description
1 polymer ?
#
loop_
_entity_poly.entity_id
_entity_poly.type
_entity_poly.pdbx_seq_one_letter_code
_entity_poly.pdbx_strand_id
1 'polypeptide(L)'
;MAATGVVAEPKTKYDRQLRFAKSIDINDKDPVVHKHTPYIVILVRLAKKWADAHDGNMPSTRQEKKEFKDLIRAHMLNVDEENYKEAVDSSYKVSVTPGISNEIRQIIDDDSAEVNSSSSDFWILVAALKEFIAKEGNGELPLEGTIPDMTSLTEYYLCRYRSFEEEFGSPIVSEIQRYFTDEDYSYAMNFYILLRAVDRLAANYSRLPGIFDSEIDEDIPRLKTVAASVLSEMGLNGASLSEDLITEMCRFGAAEIHPVAAFVGGVASQEVIKLVTKQFVPLRGTFIFNGIDLKSQVLVL
;
A
#
# COMPACT_ATOMS: atom_id res chain seq x y z
N MET A 1 -33.68 -37.89 3.08
CA MET A 1 -32.84 -36.89 2.38
C MET A 1 -32.11 -36.09 3.43
N ALA A 2 -30.84 -36.42 3.68
CA ALA A 2 -29.99 -35.64 4.58
C ALA A 2 -29.37 -34.50 3.77
N ALA A 3 -29.68 -33.26 4.14
CA ALA A 3 -29.00 -32.08 3.64
C ALA A 3 -27.63 -32.01 4.32
N THR A 4 -26.58 -32.36 3.59
CA THR A 4 -25.19 -32.13 3.99
C THR A 4 -24.96 -30.62 4.01
N GLY A 5 -24.96 -30.04 5.21
CA GLY A 5 -24.52 -28.68 5.45
C GLY A 5 -23.05 -28.56 5.05
N VAL A 6 -22.76 -27.71 4.08
CA VAL A 6 -21.39 -27.28 3.77
C VAL A 6 -20.90 -26.50 4.98
N VAL A 7 -20.04 -27.13 5.79
CA VAL A 7 -19.35 -26.47 6.88
C VAL A 7 -18.46 -25.40 6.25
N ALA A 8 -18.77 -24.13 6.49
CA ALA A 8 -17.93 -23.03 6.05
C ALA A 8 -16.57 -23.16 6.78
N GLU A 9 -15.49 -23.30 6.01
CA GLU A 9 -14.13 -23.24 6.56
C GLU A 9 -13.94 -21.92 7.33
N PRO A 10 -13.25 -21.94 8.48
CA PRO A 10 -13.00 -20.74 9.26
C PRO A 10 -12.21 -19.74 8.40
N LYS A 11 -12.75 -18.53 8.23
CA LYS A 11 -12.07 -17.47 7.50
C LYS A 11 -10.81 -17.07 8.26
N THR A 12 -9.64 -17.45 7.76
CA THR A 12 -8.37 -17.00 8.33
C THR A 12 -8.05 -15.60 7.83
N LYS A 13 -7.25 -14.82 8.58
CA LYS A 13 -6.78 -13.50 8.11
C LYS A 13 -5.91 -13.57 6.84
N TYR A 14 -5.48 -14.77 6.44
CA TYR A 14 -4.67 -15.07 5.26
C TYR A 14 -5.49 -15.55 4.06
N ASP A 15 -6.82 -15.71 4.20
CA ASP A 15 -7.68 -16.29 3.17
C ASP A 15 -7.56 -15.60 1.81
N ARG A 16 -7.45 -14.26 1.83
CA ARG A 16 -7.37 -13.47 0.59
C ARG A 16 -6.08 -13.75 -0.16
N GLN A 17 -4.96 -13.81 0.57
CA GLN A 17 -3.63 -14.11 0.05
C GLN A 17 -3.57 -15.54 -0.47
N LEU A 18 -4.14 -16.50 0.27
CA LEU A 18 -4.22 -17.90 -0.15
C LEU A 18 -5.07 -18.08 -1.41
N ARG A 19 -6.20 -17.36 -1.53
CA ARG A 19 -7.03 -17.39 -2.75
C ARG A 19 -6.28 -16.82 -3.94
N PHE A 20 -5.57 -15.70 -3.77
CA PHE A 20 -4.74 -15.10 -4.81
C PHE A 20 -3.61 -16.04 -5.27
N ALA A 21 -2.85 -16.62 -4.31
CA ALA A 21 -1.81 -17.58 -4.67
C ALA A 21 -2.38 -18.80 -5.41
N LYS A 22 -3.57 -19.28 -5.02
CA LYS A 22 -4.25 -20.41 -5.68
C LYS A 22 -4.76 -20.09 -7.09
N SER A 23 -5.03 -18.83 -7.42
CA SER A 23 -5.49 -18.45 -8.76
C SER A 23 -4.38 -18.41 -9.82
N ILE A 24 -3.11 -18.42 -9.40
CA ILE A 24 -1.97 -18.41 -10.30
C ILE A 24 -1.49 -19.85 -10.53
N ASP A 25 -1.37 -20.25 -11.79
CA ASP A 25 -0.79 -21.53 -12.17
C ASP A 25 0.72 -21.40 -12.33
N ILE A 26 1.47 -22.03 -11.43
CA ILE A 26 2.93 -22.06 -11.47
C ILE A 26 3.48 -23.05 -12.50
N ASN A 27 2.62 -23.83 -13.17
CA ASN A 27 3.01 -24.74 -14.25
C ASN A 27 2.71 -24.15 -15.63
N ASP A 28 2.39 -22.86 -15.71
CA ASP A 28 2.23 -22.15 -16.98
C ASP A 28 3.53 -22.27 -17.79
N LYS A 29 3.39 -22.62 -19.07
CA LYS A 29 4.51 -22.82 -19.99
C LYS A 29 4.87 -21.55 -20.76
N ASP A 30 4.09 -20.48 -20.63
CA ASP A 30 4.49 -19.17 -21.13
C ASP A 30 5.75 -18.70 -20.40
N PRO A 31 6.90 -18.56 -21.10
CA PRO A 31 8.17 -18.20 -20.47
C PRO A 31 8.13 -16.85 -19.76
N VAL A 32 7.30 -15.91 -20.24
CA VAL A 32 7.15 -14.60 -19.62
C VAL A 32 6.39 -14.74 -18.31
N VAL A 33 5.25 -15.41 -18.31
CA VAL A 33 4.43 -15.60 -17.10
C VAL A 33 5.21 -16.40 -16.04
N HIS A 34 5.89 -17.46 -16.46
CA HIS A 34 6.65 -18.34 -15.57
C HIS A 34 7.83 -17.62 -14.90
N LYS A 35 8.65 -16.89 -15.68
CA LYS A 35 9.81 -16.12 -15.19
C LYS A 35 9.43 -14.92 -14.33
N HIS A 36 8.20 -14.44 -14.46
CA HIS A 36 7.68 -13.29 -13.74
C HIS A 36 6.56 -13.66 -12.77
N THR A 37 6.46 -14.92 -12.33
CA THR A 37 5.58 -15.29 -11.22
C THR A 37 6.28 -14.97 -9.89
N PRO A 38 5.66 -14.22 -8.97
CA PRO A 38 6.32 -13.81 -7.74
C PRO A 38 6.76 -15.00 -6.89
N TYR A 39 7.97 -14.92 -6.31
CA TYR A 39 8.56 -16.05 -5.57
C TYR A 39 7.67 -16.50 -4.40
N ILE A 40 6.92 -15.58 -3.78
CA ILE A 40 6.01 -15.91 -2.67
C ILE A 40 4.88 -16.83 -3.15
N VAL A 41 4.34 -16.61 -4.35
CA VAL A 41 3.32 -17.48 -4.95
C VAL A 41 3.91 -18.86 -5.21
N ILE A 42 5.13 -18.92 -5.77
CA ILE A 42 5.87 -20.18 -5.97
C ILE A 42 6.01 -20.94 -4.64
N LEU A 43 6.45 -20.25 -3.58
CA LEU A 43 6.61 -20.85 -2.25
C LEU A 43 5.29 -21.36 -1.68
N VAL A 44 4.21 -20.57 -1.72
CA VAL A 44 2.90 -20.99 -1.19
C VAL A 44 2.37 -22.22 -1.93
N ARG A 45 2.51 -22.25 -3.25
CA ARG A 45 2.02 -23.35 -4.10
C ARG A 45 2.82 -24.63 -3.89
N LEU A 46 4.15 -24.53 -3.86
CA LEU A 46 5.02 -25.68 -3.64
C LEU A 46 4.98 -26.16 -2.18
N ALA A 47 4.84 -25.26 -1.20
CA ALA A 47 4.65 -25.62 0.20
C ALA A 47 3.35 -26.40 0.39
N LYS A 48 2.27 -26.01 -0.29
CA LYS A 48 1.03 -26.79 -0.29
C LYS A 48 1.24 -28.18 -0.91
N LYS A 49 1.88 -28.25 -2.08
CA LYS A 49 2.21 -29.53 -2.73
C LYS A 49 3.05 -30.44 -1.83
N TRP A 50 3.99 -29.85 -1.09
CA TRP A 50 4.80 -30.55 -0.09
C TRP A 50 3.93 -31.07 1.04
N ALA A 51 3.11 -30.21 1.66
CA ALA A 51 2.24 -30.57 2.77
C ALA A 51 1.25 -31.68 2.39
N ASP A 52 0.65 -31.61 1.20
CA ASP A 52 -0.26 -32.64 0.69
C ASP A 52 0.43 -34.03 0.57
N ALA A 53 1.76 -34.06 0.38
CA ALA A 53 2.57 -35.29 0.33
C ALA A 53 3.14 -35.72 1.69
N HIS A 54 3.02 -34.90 2.74
CA HIS A 54 3.63 -35.10 4.07
C HIS A 54 2.61 -34.91 5.20
N ASP A 55 1.37 -35.36 5.00
CA ASP A 55 0.30 -35.33 6.00
C ASP A 55 0.02 -33.92 6.59
N GLY A 56 0.12 -32.89 5.75
CA GLY A 56 -0.08 -31.50 6.12
C GLY A 56 1.14 -30.81 6.75
N ASN A 57 2.26 -31.52 6.92
CA ASN A 57 3.45 -30.98 7.59
C ASN A 57 4.34 -30.19 6.63
N MET A 58 4.88 -29.07 7.12
CA MET A 58 5.88 -28.26 6.41
C MET A 58 7.29 -28.84 6.59
N PRO A 59 8.23 -28.56 5.67
CA PRO A 59 9.62 -29.01 5.81
C PRO A 59 10.21 -28.49 7.11
N SER A 60 10.65 -29.38 7.99
CA SER A 60 11.09 -29.04 9.35
C SER A 60 12.57 -29.37 9.55
N THR A 61 12.99 -30.56 9.10
CA THR A 61 14.35 -31.05 9.25
C THR A 61 15.29 -30.44 8.22
N ARG A 62 16.60 -30.50 8.48
CA ARG A 62 17.62 -30.04 7.52
C ARG A 62 17.53 -30.80 6.19
N GLN A 63 17.18 -32.09 6.25
CA GLN A 63 17.03 -32.93 5.08
C GLN A 63 15.78 -32.54 4.28
N GLU A 64 14.63 -32.40 4.94
CA GLU A 64 13.38 -31.94 4.30
C GLU A 64 13.53 -30.55 3.69
N LYS A 65 14.20 -29.62 4.39
CA LYS A 65 14.49 -28.28 3.85
C LYS A 65 15.35 -28.33 2.59
N LYS A 66 16.29 -29.29 2.50
CA LYS A 66 17.09 -29.50 1.29
C LYS A 66 16.23 -30.06 0.17
N GLU A 67 15.43 -31.08 0.45
CA GLU A 67 14.51 -31.68 -0.51
C GLU A 67 13.48 -30.68 -1.04
N PHE A 68 12.98 -29.78 -0.18
CA PHE A 68 12.09 -28.70 -0.61
C PHE A 68 12.79 -27.69 -1.52
N LYS A 69 14.06 -27.34 -1.25
CA LYS A 69 14.86 -26.52 -2.18
C LYS A 69 15.05 -27.22 -3.53
N ASP A 70 15.28 -28.52 -3.52
CA ASP A 70 15.43 -29.31 -4.75
C ASP A 70 14.10 -29.42 -5.51
N LEU A 71 12.96 -29.49 -4.81
CA LEU A 71 11.62 -29.39 -5.40
C LEU A 71 11.41 -28.05 -6.12
N ILE A 72 11.81 -26.93 -5.51
CA ILE A 72 11.72 -25.60 -6.13
C ILE A 72 12.56 -25.57 -7.41
N ARG A 73 13.83 -26.01 -7.34
CA ARG A 73 14.73 -26.05 -8.50
C ARG A 73 14.21 -26.94 -9.63
N ALA A 74 13.54 -28.03 -9.30
CA ALA A 74 12.96 -28.93 -10.30
C ALA A 74 11.79 -28.31 -11.08
N HIS A 75 11.15 -27.24 -10.58
CA HIS A 75 10.12 -26.49 -11.29
C HIS A 75 10.69 -25.32 -12.11
N MET A 76 11.97 -25.01 -11.96
CA MET A 76 12.66 -24.00 -12.75
C MET A 76 12.84 -24.52 -14.20
N LEU A 77 12.42 -23.74 -15.19
CA LEU A 77 12.52 -24.12 -16.61
C LEU A 77 13.85 -23.67 -17.22
N ASN A 78 14.38 -22.53 -16.78
CA ASN A 78 15.62 -21.94 -17.30
C ASN A 78 16.55 -21.46 -16.16
N VAL A 79 17.86 -21.42 -16.42
CA VAL A 79 18.88 -21.08 -15.40
C VAL A 79 18.83 -19.61 -14.98
N ASP A 80 18.23 -18.75 -15.79
CA ASP A 80 18.15 -17.29 -15.60
C ASP A 80 16.82 -16.84 -14.96
N GLU A 81 16.05 -17.75 -14.34
CA GLU A 81 14.81 -17.44 -13.63
C GLU A 81 15.09 -16.93 -12.20
N GLU A 82 15.28 -15.62 -12.08
CA GLU A 82 15.56 -14.94 -10.80
C GLU A 82 14.47 -15.18 -9.74
N ASN A 83 13.20 -15.22 -10.13
CA ASN A 83 12.10 -15.51 -9.20
C ASN A 83 12.21 -16.89 -8.52
N TYR A 84 12.72 -17.91 -9.22
CA TYR A 84 12.98 -19.23 -8.63
C TYR A 84 14.24 -19.24 -7.75
N LYS A 85 15.26 -18.44 -8.07
CA LYS A 85 16.43 -18.24 -7.20
C LYS A 85 16.01 -17.55 -5.90
N GLU A 86 15.22 -16.48 -5.99
CA GLU A 86 14.60 -15.80 -4.85
C GLU A 86 13.77 -16.78 -4.00
N ALA A 87 12.99 -17.66 -4.63
CA ALA A 87 12.21 -18.69 -3.94
C ALA A 87 13.12 -19.67 -3.17
N VAL A 88 14.21 -20.15 -3.78
CA VAL A 88 15.18 -21.04 -3.11
C VAL A 88 15.81 -20.36 -1.90
N ASP A 89 16.22 -19.10 -2.04
CA ASP A 89 16.86 -18.33 -0.98
C ASP A 89 15.90 -18.00 0.15
N SER A 90 14.63 -17.73 -0.16
CA SER A 90 13.55 -17.47 0.79
C SER A 90 12.82 -18.72 1.30
N SER A 91 13.15 -19.92 0.82
CA SER A 91 12.42 -21.17 1.13
C SER A 91 12.36 -21.51 2.62
N TYR A 92 13.33 -21.04 3.41
CA TYR A 92 13.34 -21.25 4.86
C TYR A 92 12.11 -20.65 5.55
N LYS A 93 11.49 -19.62 4.96
CA LYS A 93 10.29 -18.95 5.50
C LYS A 93 9.09 -19.88 5.59
N VAL A 94 9.01 -20.91 4.74
CA VAL A 94 7.94 -21.93 4.76
C VAL A 94 7.97 -22.76 6.05
N SER A 95 9.17 -22.91 6.63
CA SER A 95 9.39 -23.67 7.86
C SER A 95 9.28 -22.83 9.13
N VAL A 96 9.08 -21.51 9.01
CA VAL A 96 9.00 -20.61 10.16
C VAL A 96 7.56 -20.60 10.66
N THR A 97 7.35 -21.02 11.90
CA THR A 97 6.06 -20.89 12.55
C THR A 97 5.85 -19.42 12.93
N PRO A 98 4.77 -18.76 12.47
CA PRO A 98 4.40 -17.44 12.93
C PRO A 98 4.22 -17.44 14.45
N GLY A 99 4.73 -16.43 15.13
CA GLY A 99 4.64 -16.35 16.58
C GLY A 99 4.99 -14.98 17.12
N ILE A 100 4.41 -14.66 18.28
CA ILE A 100 4.74 -13.46 19.03
C ILE A 100 6.08 -13.69 19.72
N SER A 101 7.04 -12.78 19.53
CA SER A 101 8.34 -12.86 20.18
C SER A 101 8.21 -12.75 21.70
N ASN A 102 9.19 -13.26 22.45
CA ASN A 102 9.13 -13.25 23.91
C ASN A 102 9.14 -11.82 24.47
N GLU A 103 9.83 -10.90 23.80
CA GLU A 103 9.91 -9.49 24.18
C GLU A 103 8.55 -8.82 24.04
N ILE A 104 7.84 -9.08 22.93
CA ILE A 104 6.49 -8.54 22.71
C ILE A 104 5.50 -9.16 23.70
N ARG A 105 5.61 -10.46 24.00
CA ARG A 105 4.79 -11.11 25.03
C ARG A 105 4.98 -10.48 26.41
N GLN A 106 6.22 -10.21 26.81
CA GLN A 106 6.51 -9.54 28.08
C GLN A 106 5.83 -8.17 28.17
N ILE A 107 5.79 -7.40 27.08
CA ILE A 107 5.11 -6.09 27.04
C ILE A 107 3.59 -6.27 27.13
N ILE A 108 3.01 -7.24 26.40
CA ILE A 108 1.56 -7.48 26.38
C ILE A 108 1.05 -7.99 27.73
N ASP A 109 1.85 -8.81 28.41
CA ASP A 109 1.51 -9.44 29.68
C ASP A 109 1.90 -8.57 30.89
N ASP A 110 2.48 -7.38 30.68
CA ASP A 110 2.82 -6.43 31.75
C ASP A 110 1.54 -5.87 32.40
N ASP A 111 1.58 -5.67 33.72
CA ASP A 111 0.47 -5.09 34.48
C ASP A 111 0.08 -3.70 33.98
N SER A 112 1.01 -2.97 33.38
CA SER A 112 0.80 -1.64 32.79
C SER A 112 -0.13 -1.68 31.57
N ALA A 113 -0.31 -2.84 30.93
CA ALA A 113 -1.28 -3.05 29.86
C ALA A 113 -2.74 -3.11 30.37
N GLU A 114 -2.95 -3.20 31.69
CA GLU A 114 -4.27 -3.03 32.32
C GLU A 114 -4.53 -1.53 32.55
N VAL A 115 -5.02 -0.87 31.50
CA VAL A 115 -5.06 0.58 31.41
C VAL A 115 -6.13 1.23 32.30
N ASN A 116 -5.83 2.44 32.76
CA ASN A 116 -6.71 3.29 33.54
C ASN A 116 -6.57 4.76 33.10
N SER A 117 -7.28 5.68 33.78
CA SER A 117 -7.30 7.11 33.42
C SER A 117 -5.96 7.84 33.52
N SER A 118 -4.92 7.20 34.07
CA SER A 118 -3.56 7.76 34.19
C SER A 118 -2.52 7.07 33.29
N SER A 119 -2.93 6.08 32.49
CA SER A 119 -2.05 5.35 31.59
C SER A 119 -1.52 6.24 30.46
N SER A 120 -0.29 6.00 30.03
CA SER A 120 0.27 6.69 28.87
C SER A 120 -0.28 6.14 27.55
N ASP A 121 -0.22 6.93 26.49
CA ASP A 121 -0.68 6.55 25.14
C ASP A 121 -0.06 5.23 24.67
N PHE A 122 1.21 4.98 25.01
CA PHE A 122 1.88 3.72 24.71
C PHE A 122 1.14 2.52 25.29
N TRP A 123 0.79 2.55 26.59
CA TRP A 123 0.11 1.44 27.24
C TRP A 123 -1.34 1.28 26.78
N ILE A 124 -1.99 2.37 26.37
CA ILE A 124 -3.31 2.33 25.70
C ILE A 124 -3.21 1.56 24.38
N LEU A 125 -2.18 1.81 23.57
CA LEU A 125 -1.94 1.06 22.33
C LEU A 125 -1.60 -0.40 22.58
N VAL A 126 -0.80 -0.71 23.62
CA VAL A 126 -0.49 -2.09 24.02
C VAL A 126 -1.76 -2.83 24.46
N ALA A 127 -2.64 -2.19 25.22
CA ALA A 127 -3.92 -2.77 25.63
C ALA A 127 -4.83 -3.07 24.42
N ALA A 128 -4.91 -2.13 23.47
CA ALA A 128 -5.64 -2.35 22.22
C ALA A 128 -5.05 -3.50 21.39
N LEU A 129 -3.72 -3.61 21.33
CA LEU A 129 -3.03 -4.71 20.67
C LEU A 129 -3.31 -6.07 21.36
N LYS A 130 -3.29 -6.09 22.70
CA LYS A 130 -3.64 -7.27 23.53
C LYS A 130 -5.07 -7.73 23.24
N GLU A 131 -6.02 -6.79 23.17
CA GLU A 131 -7.40 -7.07 22.84
C GLU A 131 -7.56 -7.62 21.43
N PHE A 132 -6.88 -7.02 20.44
CA PHE A 132 -6.86 -7.51 19.06
C PHE A 132 -6.37 -8.96 19.00
N ILE A 133 -5.23 -9.27 19.63
CA ILE A 133 -4.65 -10.63 19.63
C ILE A 133 -5.64 -11.64 20.20
N ALA A 134 -6.32 -11.29 21.30
CA ALA A 134 -7.28 -12.18 21.97
C ALA A 134 -8.58 -12.38 21.17
N LYS A 135 -9.00 -11.40 20.38
CA LYS A 135 -10.25 -11.41 19.62
C LYS A 135 -10.02 -11.64 18.13
N GLU A 136 -9.78 -10.57 17.36
CA GLU A 136 -9.72 -10.62 15.90
C GLU A 136 -8.47 -11.32 15.34
N GLY A 137 -7.37 -11.24 16.08
CA GLY A 137 -6.05 -11.74 15.71
C GLY A 137 -5.88 -13.25 15.88
N ASN A 138 -6.80 -13.93 16.59
CA ASN A 138 -6.76 -15.37 16.88
C ASN A 138 -5.40 -15.83 17.44
N GLY A 139 -4.87 -15.09 18.42
CA GLY A 139 -3.58 -15.38 19.06
C GLY A 139 -2.35 -14.86 18.31
N GLU A 140 -2.54 -14.12 17.21
CA GLU A 140 -1.46 -13.55 16.42
C GLU A 140 -1.53 -12.01 16.33
N LEU A 141 -0.38 -11.39 16.08
CA LEU A 141 -0.26 -9.96 15.83
C LEU A 141 -1.01 -9.52 14.55
N PRO A 142 -1.37 -8.22 14.44
CA PRO A 142 -1.84 -7.64 13.18
C PRO A 142 -0.88 -7.95 12.03
N LEU A 143 -1.44 -8.13 10.83
CA LEU A 143 -0.64 -8.45 9.66
C LEU A 143 0.20 -7.23 9.25
N GLU A 144 1.50 -7.43 9.07
CA GLU A 144 2.38 -6.41 8.48
C GLU A 144 1.99 -6.18 7.01
N GLY A 145 1.73 -4.92 6.66
CA GLY A 145 1.27 -4.55 5.32
C GLY A 145 2.38 -4.44 4.27
N THR A 146 3.64 -4.57 4.68
CA THR A 146 4.81 -4.46 3.80
C THR A 146 5.08 -5.81 3.14
N ILE A 147 5.44 -5.77 1.86
CA ILE A 147 5.87 -6.95 1.11
C ILE A 147 7.23 -6.59 0.50
N PRO A 148 8.25 -7.46 0.62
CA PRO A 148 9.56 -7.20 0.03
C PRO A 148 9.47 -7.08 -1.49
N ASP A 149 10.43 -6.39 -2.09
CA ASP A 149 10.59 -6.36 -3.55
C ASP A 149 10.89 -7.78 -4.08
N MET A 150 10.39 -8.11 -5.27
CA MET A 150 10.55 -9.42 -5.89
C MET A 150 10.43 -9.37 -7.41
N THR A 151 11.06 -10.34 -8.07
CA THR A 151 10.94 -10.49 -9.53
C THR A 151 9.55 -11.02 -9.89
N SER A 152 8.70 -10.16 -10.44
CA SER A 152 7.31 -10.51 -10.74
C SER A 152 6.72 -9.62 -11.85
N LEU A 153 5.66 -10.10 -12.50
CA LEU A 153 4.80 -9.28 -13.34
C LEU A 153 4.17 -8.21 -12.48
N THR A 154 4.06 -7.00 -13.02
CA THR A 154 3.29 -5.92 -12.41
C THR A 154 1.85 -6.35 -12.10
N GLU A 155 1.26 -7.22 -12.93
CA GLU A 155 -0.09 -7.79 -12.74
C GLU A 155 -0.23 -8.61 -11.45
N TYR A 156 0.82 -9.33 -11.05
CA TYR A 156 0.82 -10.07 -9.79
C TYR A 156 1.24 -9.19 -8.60
N TYR A 157 1.90 -8.07 -8.90
CA TYR A 157 2.12 -6.98 -7.98
C TYR A 157 0.93 -6.05 -7.80
N LEU A 158 -0.18 -6.24 -8.55
CA LEU A 158 -1.35 -5.36 -8.53
C LEU A 158 -1.89 -5.24 -7.10
N CYS A 159 -1.28 -4.30 -6.38
CA CYS A 159 -1.96 -3.29 -5.64
C CYS A 159 -3.18 -2.97 -6.48
N ARG A 160 -4.38 -3.32 -5.98
CA ARG A 160 -5.58 -2.68 -6.50
C ARG A 160 -5.33 -1.20 -6.31
N TYR A 161 -4.95 -0.55 -7.39
CA TYR A 161 -4.93 0.89 -7.44
C TYR A 161 -6.35 1.34 -7.19
N ARG A 162 -6.44 2.40 -6.41
CA ARG A 162 -7.71 3.05 -6.20
C ARG A 162 -8.04 3.82 -7.47
N SER A 163 -9.28 3.67 -7.95
CA SER A 163 -9.73 4.53 -9.04
C SER A 163 -9.89 5.97 -8.55
N PHE A 164 -9.81 6.96 -9.44
CA PHE A 164 -10.13 8.35 -9.08
C PHE A 164 -11.54 8.49 -8.51
N GLU A 165 -12.50 7.71 -9.00
CA GLU A 165 -13.87 7.69 -8.47
C GLU A 165 -13.90 7.24 -7.01
N GLU A 166 -13.21 6.15 -6.68
CA GLU A 166 -13.11 5.70 -5.30
C GLU A 166 -12.33 6.72 -4.45
N GLU A 167 -11.20 7.23 -4.93
CA GLU A 167 -10.36 8.23 -4.24
C GLU A 167 -11.19 9.47 -3.87
N PHE A 168 -12.00 9.97 -4.81
CA PHE A 168 -12.81 11.17 -4.59
C PHE A 168 -14.09 10.89 -3.81
N GLY A 169 -14.73 9.74 -4.04
CA GLY A 169 -16.02 9.39 -3.46
C GLY A 169 -15.96 8.72 -2.09
N SER A 170 -14.81 8.17 -1.67
CA SER A 170 -14.68 7.47 -0.38
C SER A 170 -13.31 7.66 0.30
N PRO A 171 -12.74 8.87 0.35
CA PRO A 171 -11.35 9.13 0.78
C PRO A 171 -10.96 8.41 2.09
N ILE A 172 -9.70 7.97 2.20
CA ILE A 172 -9.13 7.34 3.40
C ILE A 172 -8.82 8.44 4.42
N VAL A 173 -9.88 8.90 5.12
CA VAL A 173 -9.83 10.06 6.03
C VAL A 173 -8.71 9.94 7.07
N SER A 174 -8.46 8.74 7.60
CA SER A 174 -7.40 8.51 8.61
C SER A 174 -6.00 8.77 8.07
N GLU A 175 -5.70 8.37 6.84
CA GLU A 175 -4.39 8.63 6.22
C GLU A 175 -4.24 10.11 5.88
N ILE A 176 -5.30 10.74 5.37
CA ILE A 176 -5.27 12.17 5.05
C ILE A 176 -5.03 13.00 6.32
N GLN A 177 -5.72 12.69 7.43
CA GLN A 177 -5.48 13.33 8.72
C GLN A 177 -4.03 13.15 9.17
N ARG A 178 -3.47 11.94 9.03
CA ARG A 178 -2.06 11.65 9.34
C ARG A 178 -1.12 12.51 8.48
N TYR A 179 -1.37 12.62 7.18
CA TYR A 179 -0.55 13.45 6.28
C TYR A 179 -0.58 14.93 6.64
N PHE A 180 -1.71 15.47 7.08
CA PHE A 180 -1.78 16.86 7.54
C PHE A 180 -0.93 17.15 8.78
N THR A 181 -0.81 16.16 9.68
CA THR A 181 -0.02 16.28 10.93
C THR A 181 1.47 15.96 10.75
N ASP A 182 1.84 15.36 9.62
CA ASP A 182 3.21 14.94 9.34
C ASP A 182 3.96 16.05 8.58
N GLU A 183 5.07 16.53 9.14
CA GLU A 183 5.84 17.66 8.58
C GLU A 183 6.36 17.38 7.15
N ASP A 184 6.67 16.13 6.82
CA ASP A 184 7.20 15.77 5.51
C ASP A 184 6.11 15.58 4.45
N TYR A 185 4.87 15.30 4.87
CA TYR A 185 3.74 15.03 3.97
C TYR A 185 2.72 16.16 3.89
N SER A 186 2.65 17.03 4.91
CA SER A 186 1.64 18.08 5.02
C SER A 186 1.66 18.99 3.79
N TYR A 187 2.84 19.32 3.28
CA TYR A 187 2.98 20.13 2.09
C TYR A 187 2.38 19.46 0.83
N ALA A 188 2.69 18.19 0.60
CA ALA A 188 2.14 17.42 -0.53
C ALA A 188 0.62 17.27 -0.42
N MET A 189 0.12 17.08 0.80
CA MET A 189 -1.31 17.00 1.09
C MET A 189 -2.03 18.32 0.82
N ASN A 190 -1.44 19.45 1.23
CA ASN A 190 -1.94 20.79 0.91
C ASN A 190 -2.03 20.99 -0.61
N PHE A 191 -0.98 20.66 -1.37
CA PHE A 191 -1.01 20.75 -2.83
C PHE A 191 -2.08 19.88 -3.47
N TYR A 192 -2.25 18.63 -3.03
CA TYR A 192 -3.31 17.78 -3.55
C TYR A 192 -4.70 18.42 -3.37
N ILE A 193 -5.01 18.93 -2.17
CA ILE A 193 -6.30 19.58 -1.90
C ILE A 193 -6.47 20.85 -2.72
N LEU A 194 -5.41 21.67 -2.83
CA LEU A 194 -5.45 22.92 -3.58
C LEU A 194 -5.60 22.67 -5.09
N LEU A 195 -4.96 21.65 -5.66
CA LEU A 195 -5.15 21.27 -7.06
C LEU A 195 -6.61 20.88 -7.34
N ARG A 196 -7.24 20.10 -6.45
CA ARG A 196 -8.68 19.79 -6.55
C ARG A 196 -9.56 21.04 -6.42
N ALA A 197 -9.18 21.98 -5.55
CA ALA A 197 -9.89 23.24 -5.40
C ALA A 197 -9.75 24.14 -6.63
N VAL A 198 -8.58 24.15 -7.27
CA VAL A 198 -8.30 24.86 -8.53
C VAL A 198 -9.20 24.33 -9.65
N ASP A 199 -9.30 23.00 -9.82
CA ASP A 199 -10.18 22.39 -10.82
C ASP A 199 -11.66 22.78 -10.60
N ARG A 200 -12.10 22.78 -9.35
CA ARG A 200 -13.47 23.16 -8.98
C ARG A 200 -13.73 24.65 -9.19
N LEU A 201 -12.76 25.51 -8.87
CA LEU A 201 -12.84 26.94 -9.15
C LEU A 201 -12.91 27.19 -10.66
N ALA A 202 -12.11 26.48 -11.45
CA ALA A 202 -12.15 26.56 -12.90
C ALA A 202 -13.50 26.13 -13.48
N ALA A 203 -14.11 25.07 -12.93
CA ALA A 203 -15.46 24.67 -13.32
C ALA A 203 -16.51 25.74 -12.99
N ASN A 204 -16.39 26.43 -11.85
CA ASN A 204 -17.35 27.44 -11.40
C ASN A 204 -17.22 28.78 -12.16
N TYR A 205 -16.00 29.20 -12.48
CA TYR A 205 -15.71 30.52 -13.05
C TYR A 205 -15.24 30.47 -14.50
N SER A 206 -15.15 29.28 -15.10
CA SER A 206 -14.64 29.04 -16.46
C SER A 206 -13.21 29.57 -16.68
N ARG A 207 -12.42 29.71 -15.61
CA ARG A 207 -11.01 30.13 -15.65
C ARG A 207 -10.23 29.63 -14.44
N LEU A 208 -8.93 29.41 -14.61
CA LEU A 208 -8.02 29.08 -13.51
C LEU A 208 -7.72 30.33 -12.65
N PRO A 209 -7.35 30.15 -11.37
CA PRO A 209 -7.01 31.27 -10.50
C PRO A 209 -5.66 31.88 -10.88
N GLY A 210 -5.54 33.20 -10.73
CA GLY A 210 -4.28 33.93 -10.90
C GLY A 210 -3.78 34.09 -12.33
N ILE A 211 -4.64 33.85 -13.33
CA ILE A 211 -4.32 34.10 -14.74
C ILE A 211 -4.07 35.59 -15.02
N PHE A 212 -4.79 36.46 -14.31
CA PHE A 212 -4.67 37.91 -14.43
C PHE A 212 -4.17 38.50 -13.12
N ASP A 213 -3.05 39.22 -13.18
CA ASP A 213 -2.43 39.86 -12.00
C ASP A 213 -3.42 40.75 -11.22
N SER A 214 -4.33 41.41 -11.93
CA SER A 214 -5.35 42.29 -11.32
C SER A 214 -6.43 41.56 -10.52
N GLU A 215 -6.55 40.24 -10.67
CA GLU A 215 -7.60 39.42 -10.06
C GLU A 215 -7.09 38.49 -8.96
N ILE A 216 -5.77 38.46 -8.70
CA ILE A 216 -5.15 37.60 -7.68
C ILE A 216 -5.77 37.84 -6.29
N ASP A 217 -5.97 39.10 -5.92
CA ASP A 217 -6.55 39.47 -4.62
C ASP A 217 -8.01 39.00 -4.45
N GLU A 218 -8.74 38.83 -5.56
CA GLU A 218 -10.08 38.23 -5.56
C GLU A 218 -10.06 36.70 -5.60
N ASP A 219 -9.07 36.14 -6.29
CA ASP A 219 -8.94 34.69 -6.48
C ASP A 219 -8.49 33.97 -5.21
N ILE A 220 -7.63 34.58 -4.39
CA ILE A 220 -7.17 34.02 -3.12
C ILE A 220 -8.35 33.65 -2.19
N PRO A 221 -9.27 34.57 -1.83
CA PRO A 221 -10.40 34.24 -0.96
C PRO A 221 -11.41 33.29 -1.62
N ARG A 222 -11.54 33.31 -2.96
CA ARG A 222 -12.36 32.34 -3.70
C ARG A 222 -11.77 30.93 -3.60
N LEU A 223 -10.48 30.77 -3.89
CA LEU A 223 -9.77 29.50 -3.81
C LEU A 223 -9.83 28.92 -2.40
N LYS A 224 -9.60 29.76 -1.37
CA LYS A 224 -9.74 29.37 0.04
C LYS A 224 -11.12 28.81 0.36
N THR A 225 -12.18 29.48 -0.11
CA THR A 225 -13.56 29.03 0.11
C THR A 225 -13.84 27.70 -0.58
N VAL A 226 -13.39 27.54 -1.82
CA VAL A 226 -13.55 26.28 -2.57
C VAL A 226 -12.76 25.15 -1.92
N ALA A 227 -11.53 25.41 -1.47
CA ALA A 227 -10.69 24.42 -0.82
C ALA A 227 -11.26 23.96 0.54
N ALA A 228 -11.85 24.86 1.32
CA ALA A 228 -12.57 24.51 2.54
C ALA A 228 -13.80 23.61 2.25
N SER A 229 -14.51 23.86 1.16
CA SER A 229 -15.60 22.97 0.69
C SER A 229 -15.09 21.58 0.32
N VAL A 230 -13.95 21.47 -0.38
CA VAL A 230 -13.32 20.18 -0.70
C VAL A 230 -12.98 19.40 0.58
N LEU A 231 -12.36 20.06 1.57
CA LEU A 231 -12.05 19.42 2.85
C LEU A 231 -13.29 18.91 3.58
N SER A 232 -14.36 19.70 3.61
CA SER A 232 -15.59 19.32 4.30
C SER A 232 -16.27 18.10 3.64
N GLU A 233 -16.29 18.04 2.31
CA GLU A 233 -16.80 16.88 1.57
C GLU A 233 -15.98 15.61 1.81
N MET A 234 -14.67 15.75 2.04
CA MET A 234 -13.79 14.64 2.42
C MET A 234 -13.92 14.24 3.90
N GLY A 235 -14.77 14.91 4.69
CA GLY A 235 -14.97 14.63 6.11
C GLY A 235 -13.90 15.21 7.04
N LEU A 236 -13.08 16.15 6.56
CA LEU A 236 -11.96 16.75 7.29
C LEU A 236 -12.36 18.07 7.96
N ASN A 237 -13.41 18.02 8.79
CA ASN A 237 -13.93 19.18 9.50
C ASN A 237 -12.99 19.57 10.66
N GLY A 238 -11.93 20.33 10.36
CA GLY A 238 -10.92 20.77 11.34
C GLY A 238 -9.50 20.87 10.79
N ALA A 239 -9.22 20.32 9.60
CA ALA A 239 -7.95 20.53 8.92
C ALA A 239 -7.89 21.96 8.35
N SER A 240 -6.78 22.66 8.57
CA SER A 240 -6.52 23.96 7.95
C SER A 240 -5.47 23.83 6.85
N LEU A 241 -5.69 24.52 5.74
CA LEU A 241 -4.70 24.65 4.68
C LEU A 241 -3.74 25.78 5.01
N SER A 242 -2.53 25.71 4.46
CA SER A 242 -1.56 26.79 4.52
C SER A 242 -2.03 27.98 3.68
N GLU A 243 -2.22 29.14 4.33
CA GLU A 243 -2.56 30.40 3.65
C GLU A 243 -1.48 30.84 2.66
N ASP A 244 -0.21 30.57 2.98
CA ASP A 244 0.92 30.84 2.09
C ASP A 244 0.80 30.02 0.81
N LEU A 245 0.40 28.74 0.92
CA LEU A 245 0.20 27.89 -0.26
C LEU A 245 -1.02 28.27 -1.08
N ILE A 246 -2.11 28.74 -0.45
CA ILE A 246 -3.26 29.29 -1.19
C ILE A 246 -2.82 30.48 -2.03
N THR A 247 -2.07 31.39 -1.43
CA THR A 247 -1.53 32.59 -2.12
C THR A 247 -0.60 32.18 -3.25
N GLU A 248 0.29 31.22 -2.99
CA GLU A 248 1.26 30.72 -3.96
C GLU A 248 0.58 30.01 -5.15
N MET A 249 -0.51 29.27 -4.92
CA MET A 249 -1.29 28.65 -6.00
C MET A 249 -1.92 29.67 -6.94
N CYS A 250 -2.37 30.82 -6.42
CA CYS A 250 -2.79 31.93 -7.27
C CYS A 250 -1.59 32.58 -7.98
N ARG A 251 -0.45 32.75 -7.28
CA ARG A 251 0.79 33.30 -7.87
C ARG A 251 1.31 32.46 -9.05
N PHE A 252 1.12 31.15 -9.03
CA PHE A 252 1.52 30.28 -10.14
C PHE A 252 0.78 30.62 -11.45
N GLY A 253 -0.43 31.17 -11.38
CA GLY A 253 -1.21 31.59 -12.55
C GLY A 253 -1.39 30.49 -13.60
N ALA A 254 -1.50 29.23 -13.14
CA ALA A 254 -1.54 28.04 -13.99
C ALA A 254 -0.40 27.89 -15.01
N ALA A 255 0.77 28.46 -14.72
CA ALA A 255 1.94 28.33 -15.58
C ALA A 255 2.50 26.90 -15.59
N GLU A 256 2.90 26.42 -16.77
CA GLU A 256 3.62 25.16 -16.95
C GLU A 256 5.12 25.43 -17.14
N ILE A 257 5.89 25.27 -16.07
CA ILE A 257 7.32 25.56 -16.08
C ILE A 257 8.10 24.36 -16.62
N HIS A 258 8.89 24.58 -17.68
CA HIS A 258 9.56 23.50 -18.43
C HIS A 258 10.39 22.52 -17.58
N PRO A 259 11.24 22.95 -16.63
CA PRO A 259 11.92 22.03 -15.71
C PRO A 259 10.99 21.11 -14.89
N VAL A 260 9.85 21.64 -14.40
CA VAL A 260 8.89 20.86 -13.62
C VAL A 260 8.19 19.85 -14.52
N ALA A 261 7.75 20.30 -15.70
CA ALA A 261 7.14 19.42 -16.71
C ALA A 261 8.08 18.30 -17.15
N ALA A 262 9.37 18.60 -17.38
CA ALA A 262 10.37 17.61 -17.74
C ALA A 262 10.59 16.55 -16.63
N PHE A 263 10.64 16.98 -15.37
CA PHE A 263 10.76 16.05 -14.23
C PHE A 263 9.54 15.13 -14.13
N VAL A 264 8.33 15.69 -14.14
CA VAL A 264 7.08 14.93 -14.08
C VAL A 264 6.96 13.99 -15.28
N GLY A 265 7.35 14.44 -16.47
CA GLY A 265 7.38 13.63 -17.69
C GLY A 265 8.33 12.43 -17.59
N GLY A 266 9.49 12.60 -16.94
CA GLY A 266 10.43 11.50 -16.68
C GLY A 266 9.85 10.44 -15.74
N VAL A 267 9.24 10.87 -14.64
CA VAL A 267 8.56 9.98 -13.68
C VAL A 267 7.41 9.24 -14.37
N ALA A 268 6.51 9.96 -15.04
CA ALA A 268 5.35 9.38 -15.72
C ALA A 268 5.76 8.38 -16.81
N SER A 269 6.79 8.71 -17.62
CA SER A 269 7.30 7.81 -18.66
C SER A 269 7.83 6.51 -18.05
N GLN A 270 8.54 6.58 -16.94
CA GLN A 270 9.03 5.39 -16.25
C GLN A 270 7.88 4.55 -15.69
N GLU A 271 6.85 5.16 -15.10
CA GLU A 271 5.66 4.43 -14.64
C GLU A 271 4.93 3.74 -15.80
N VAL A 272 4.83 4.39 -16.97
CA VAL A 272 4.29 3.78 -18.19
C VAL A 272 5.14 2.59 -18.64
N ILE A 273 6.48 2.71 -18.63
CA ILE A 273 7.37 1.59 -18.97
C ILE A 273 7.16 0.41 -18.03
N LYS A 274 7.02 0.65 -16.71
CA LYS A 274 6.75 -0.42 -15.74
C LYS A 274 5.44 -1.15 -16.08
N LEU A 275 4.38 -0.40 -16.38
CA LEU A 275 3.08 -0.96 -16.74
C LEU A 275 3.12 -1.75 -18.06
N VAL A 276 3.77 -1.23 -19.09
CA VAL A 276 3.84 -1.85 -20.43
C VAL A 276 4.73 -3.09 -20.42
N THR A 277 5.90 -3.02 -19.79
CA THR A 277 6.83 -4.16 -19.73
C THR A 277 6.40 -5.20 -18.69
N LYS A 278 5.49 -4.82 -17.79
CA LYS A 278 5.10 -5.58 -16.61
C LYS A 278 6.31 -5.91 -15.71
N GLN A 279 7.33 -5.06 -15.71
CA GLN A 279 8.52 -5.21 -14.88
C GLN A 279 8.56 -4.09 -13.83
N PHE A 280 8.99 -4.44 -12.62
CA PHE A 280 9.02 -3.57 -11.45
C PHE A 280 7.63 -3.15 -10.92
N VAL A 281 7.65 -2.49 -9.75
CA VAL A 281 6.46 -2.04 -9.03
C VAL A 281 6.17 -0.57 -9.36
N PRO A 282 4.98 -0.23 -9.90
CA PRO A 282 4.58 1.15 -10.08
C PRO A 282 4.22 1.82 -8.74
N LEU A 283 4.38 3.14 -8.68
CA LEU A 283 4.07 3.96 -7.51
C LEU A 283 2.60 3.77 -7.09
N ARG A 284 2.38 3.48 -5.81
CA ARG A 284 1.04 3.22 -5.25
C ARG A 284 0.43 4.48 -4.66
N GLY A 285 -0.47 5.12 -5.41
CA GLY A 285 -1.21 6.30 -4.98
C GLY A 285 -0.89 7.51 -5.85
N THR A 286 -1.09 8.70 -5.29
CA THR A 286 -0.92 9.97 -5.99
C THR A 286 0.44 10.56 -5.68
N PHE A 287 1.30 10.64 -6.70
CA PHE A 287 2.62 11.26 -6.60
C PHE A 287 2.51 12.78 -6.73
N ILE A 288 2.97 13.51 -5.71
CA ILE A 288 3.03 14.97 -5.69
C ILE A 288 4.50 15.39 -5.65
N PHE A 289 4.87 16.30 -6.55
CA PHE A 289 6.19 16.91 -6.60
C PHE A 289 6.10 18.40 -6.30
N ASN A 290 6.91 18.85 -5.34
CA ASN A 290 7.12 20.25 -5.03
C ASN A 290 8.42 20.76 -5.67
N GLY A 291 8.29 21.57 -6.71
CA GLY A 291 9.42 22.21 -7.38
C GLY A 291 10.09 23.33 -6.60
N ILE A 292 9.45 23.88 -5.54
CA ILE A 292 10.00 24.96 -4.72
C ILE A 292 11.13 24.41 -3.82
N ASP A 293 10.87 23.30 -3.12
CA ASP A 293 11.83 22.69 -2.19
C ASP A 293 12.48 21.41 -2.72
N LEU A 294 12.19 21.04 -3.97
CA LEU A 294 12.68 19.81 -4.61
C LEU A 294 12.34 18.53 -3.83
N LYS A 295 11.16 18.49 -3.21
CA LYS A 295 10.65 17.33 -2.46
C LYS A 295 9.52 16.66 -3.22
N SER A 296 9.34 15.36 -3.03
CA SER A 296 8.22 14.60 -3.58
C SER A 296 7.66 13.61 -2.57
N GLN A 297 6.37 13.36 -2.61
CA GLN A 297 5.70 12.35 -1.78
C GLN A 297 4.68 11.55 -2.58
N VAL A 298 4.42 10.33 -2.13
CA VAL A 298 3.32 9.49 -2.64
C VAL A 298 2.24 9.43 -1.57
N LEU A 299 1.04 9.89 -1.93
CA LEU A 299 -0.12 9.93 -1.06
C LEU A 299 -1.03 8.73 -1.35
N VAL A 300 -1.40 7.98 -0.31
CA VAL A 300 -2.41 6.92 -0.39
C VAL A 300 -3.73 7.49 0.15
N LEU A 301 -4.63 7.82 -0.78
CA LEU A 301 -5.79 8.68 -0.54
C LEU A 301 -7.11 7.92 -0.59
#